data_AF-A0A227KNR2-F1
#
_entry.id   AF-A0A227KNR2-F1
#
_cell.length_a   1.000
_cell.length_b   1.000
_cell.length_c   1.000
_cell.angle_alpha   90.00
_cell.angle_beta   90.00
_cell.angle_gamma   90.00
#
_symmetry.space_group_name_H-M   'P 1'
#
loop_
_entity.id
_entity.type
_entity.pdbx_description
1 polymer ?
#
loop_
_entity_poly.entity_id
_entity_poly.type
_entity_poly.pdbx_seq_one_letter_code
_entity_poly.pdbx_strand_id
1 'polypeptide(L)'
;MNKIFFKKIWNRSRGCFVVVSEAASSVSKTGCKKAVASTLVLPFFCLPAAASAEVVWEGDTNASQFSTDEGPRASQTNVVNGNFTQDVGLMYAVTDEHYHYPNMSLTVNGNYYAQARTVAHFGHNRKSSEVSNFRLFVSGNATLDGAWGLGVRGGGGYHDGSIISNVEVRGVTTVNSSGGISNAADVKTTANVNLNVLNLSGVYALDASGGYSTINTVNQYGGVLRTSSSHVFHAVNDLNLYGGTTTNPVGIVVGTKSGNFSVGRTLTLGGGIVSNRSLLTQVGGAIQVTAGSYDFGTFNKSNGTLSNASTFPQEC
;
A
#
# COMPACT_ATOMS: atom_id res chain seq x y z
N MET A 1 30.37 -2.45 -29.73
CA MET A 1 29.10 -3.06 -30.19
C MET A 1 28.92 -4.38 -29.43
N ASN A 2 28.16 -4.38 -28.33
CA ASN A 2 27.90 -5.60 -27.56
C ASN A 2 26.60 -6.22 -28.07
N LYS A 3 26.69 -7.40 -28.68
CA LYS A 3 25.51 -8.15 -29.15
C LYS A 3 24.90 -8.89 -27.96
N ILE A 4 23.64 -8.61 -27.64
CA ILE A 4 22.87 -9.40 -26.68
C ILE A 4 22.38 -10.65 -27.40
N PHE A 5 22.76 -11.83 -26.89
CA PHE A 5 22.30 -13.11 -27.43
C PHE A 5 21.05 -13.56 -26.66
N PHE A 6 19.98 -13.85 -27.38
CA PHE A 6 18.77 -14.46 -26.81
C PHE A 6 18.75 -15.95 -27.15
N LYS A 7 18.64 -16.81 -26.13
CA LYS A 7 18.45 -18.25 -26.33
C LYS A 7 17.01 -18.62 -26.01
N LYS A 8 16.29 -19.16 -27.00
CA LYS A 8 15.00 -19.82 -26.78
C LYS A 8 15.24 -21.22 -26.26
N ILE A 9 14.71 -21.54 -25.08
CA ILE A 9 14.85 -22.86 -24.44
C ILE A 9 13.45 -23.42 -24.20
N TRP A 10 13.21 -24.66 -24.64
CA TRP A 10 11.98 -25.40 -24.32
C TRP A 10 12.06 -25.92 -22.89
N ASN A 11 11.17 -25.45 -22.01
CA ASN A 11 11.12 -25.92 -20.62
C ASN A 11 10.10 -27.04 -20.47
N ARG A 12 10.57 -28.28 -20.32
CA ARG A 12 9.72 -29.48 -20.17
C ARG A 12 8.83 -29.46 -18.93
N SER A 13 9.24 -28.81 -17.84
CA SER A 13 8.43 -28.73 -16.61
C SER A 13 7.28 -27.71 -16.73
N ARG A 14 7.42 -26.70 -17.58
CA ARG A 14 6.45 -25.61 -17.74
C ARG A 14 5.65 -25.68 -19.05
N GLY A 15 5.99 -26.60 -19.95
CA GLY A 15 5.27 -26.80 -21.22
C GLY A 15 5.33 -25.59 -22.18
N CYS A 16 6.29 -24.69 -22.02
CA CYS A 16 6.39 -23.46 -22.80
C CYS A 16 7.84 -23.12 -23.20
N PHE A 17 7.99 -22.27 -24.22
CA PHE A 17 9.27 -21.67 -24.59
C PHE A 17 9.61 -20.53 -23.62
N VAL A 18 10.80 -20.59 -23.03
CA VAL A 18 11.35 -19.53 -22.18
C VAL A 18 12.47 -18.85 -22.94
N VAL A 19 12.49 -17.52 -22.95
CA VAL A 19 13.60 -16.73 -23.48
C VAL A 19 14.52 -16.39 -22.32
N VAL A 20 15.79 -16.77 -22.43
CA VAL A 20 16.82 -16.42 -21.45
C VAL A 20 17.84 -15.51 -22.12
N SER A 21 18.14 -14.37 -21.52
CA SER A 21 19.27 -13.52 -21.88
C SER A 21 20.41 -13.75 -20.90
N GLU A 22 21.60 -14.08 -21.40
CA GLU A 22 22.82 -14.06 -20.61
C GLU A 22 23.32 -12.61 -20.57
N ALA A 23 23.07 -11.90 -19.47
CA ALA A 23 23.66 -10.58 -19.25
C ALA A 23 25.01 -10.74 -18.55
N ALA A 24 26.12 -10.55 -19.27
CA ALA A 24 27.43 -10.37 -18.66
C ALA A 24 27.37 -9.16 -17.71
N SER A 25 27.51 -9.39 -16.40
CA SER A 25 27.45 -8.37 -15.36
C SER A 25 28.79 -7.66 -15.22
N SER A 26 28.85 -6.38 -15.59
CA SER A 26 29.78 -5.44 -14.95
C SER A 26 29.00 -4.72 -13.85
N VAL A 27 29.43 -4.91 -12.60
CA VAL A 27 28.79 -4.34 -11.42
C VAL A 27 29.18 -2.87 -11.34
N SER A 28 28.30 -1.98 -11.80
CA SER A 28 28.30 -0.57 -11.43
C SER A 28 27.43 -0.40 -10.18
N LYS A 29 27.90 0.36 -9.17
CA LYS A 29 27.10 0.72 -7.99
C LYS A 29 25.98 1.73 -8.30
N THR A 30 25.81 2.12 -9.56
CA THR A 30 24.79 3.06 -10.03
C THR A 30 24.02 2.48 -11.22
N GLY A 31 22.73 2.22 -10.97
CA GLY A 31 21.61 1.87 -11.87
C GLY A 31 21.88 1.63 -13.35
N CYS A 32 22.44 0.47 -13.72
CA CYS A 32 22.47 0.06 -15.13
C CYS A 32 21.09 -0.45 -15.57
N LYS A 33 20.46 0.24 -16.53
CA LYS A 33 19.19 -0.14 -17.15
C LYS A 33 19.36 -1.37 -18.05
N LYS A 34 18.56 -2.41 -17.85
CA LYS A 34 18.40 -3.54 -18.78
C LYS A 34 16.92 -3.69 -19.14
N ALA A 35 16.60 -3.70 -20.43
CA ALA A 35 15.26 -4.04 -20.90
C ALA A 35 15.16 -5.57 -20.99
N VAL A 36 14.22 -6.17 -20.25
CA VAL A 36 13.95 -7.61 -20.29
C VAL A 36 12.45 -7.78 -20.41
N ALA A 37 11.99 -8.52 -21.42
CA ALA A 37 10.59 -8.91 -21.48
C ALA A 37 10.37 -10.12 -20.54
N SER A 38 9.96 -9.87 -19.30
CA SER A 38 9.55 -10.92 -18.36
C SER A 38 8.06 -10.82 -18.02
N THR A 39 7.43 -11.98 -17.86
CA THR A 39 6.06 -12.11 -17.38
C THR A 39 6.13 -12.56 -15.92
N LEU A 40 6.04 -11.63 -14.97
CA LEU A 40 6.06 -11.96 -13.54
C LEU A 40 4.68 -12.44 -13.08
N VAL A 41 4.51 -13.76 -12.96
CA VAL A 41 3.35 -14.39 -12.31
C VAL A 41 3.67 -14.56 -10.82
N LEU A 42 3.14 -13.68 -9.96
CA LEU A 42 3.17 -13.84 -8.50
C LEU A 42 1.95 -14.68 -8.05
N PRO A 43 2.10 -15.61 -7.09
CA PRO A 43 1.09 -16.63 -6.80
C PRO A 43 -0.20 -16.14 -6.10
N PHE A 44 -0.37 -14.84 -5.82
CA PHE A 44 -1.53 -14.32 -5.08
C PHE A 44 -2.50 -13.44 -5.88
N PHE A 45 -2.27 -13.22 -7.17
CA PHE A 45 -3.18 -12.43 -7.99
C PHE A 45 -3.30 -13.02 -9.41
N CYS A 46 -4.38 -13.76 -9.67
CA CYS A 46 -4.80 -14.10 -11.03
C CYS A 46 -5.49 -12.88 -11.66
N LEU A 47 -4.72 -12.08 -12.41
CA LEU A 47 -5.25 -11.02 -13.28
C LEU A 47 -4.59 -11.15 -14.67
N PRO A 48 -5.26 -10.70 -15.76
CA PRO A 48 -4.73 -10.82 -17.11
C PRO A 48 -3.37 -10.11 -17.23
N ALA A 49 -2.36 -10.87 -17.62
CA ALA A 49 -1.01 -10.36 -17.85
C ALA A 49 -0.99 -9.60 -19.19
N ALA A 50 -1.03 -8.27 -19.16
CA ALA A 50 -0.60 -7.46 -20.29
C ALA A 50 0.93 -7.43 -20.31
N ALA A 51 1.54 -7.77 -21.44
CA ALA A 51 2.98 -7.70 -21.64
C ALA A 51 3.41 -6.22 -21.78
N SER A 52 3.54 -5.49 -20.67
CA SER A 52 4.31 -4.25 -20.68
C SER A 52 5.80 -4.59 -20.61
N ALA A 53 6.63 -3.88 -21.39
CA ALA A 53 8.07 -4.06 -21.34
C ALA A 53 8.56 -3.76 -19.92
N GLU A 54 9.14 -4.78 -19.29
CA GLU A 54 9.72 -4.66 -17.95
C GLU A 54 11.16 -4.12 -18.08
N VAL A 55 11.47 -3.14 -17.24
CA VAL A 55 12.81 -2.58 -17.13
C VAL A 55 13.39 -3.00 -15.80
N VAL A 56 14.53 -3.67 -15.85
CA VAL A 56 15.30 -4.07 -14.68
C VAL A 56 16.40 -3.05 -14.45
N TRP A 57 16.45 -2.54 -13.23
CA TRP A 57 17.50 -1.66 -12.73
C TRP A 57 18.36 -2.43 -11.75
N GLU A 58 19.64 -2.60 -12.07
CA GLU A 58 20.60 -3.23 -11.15
C GLU A 58 21.13 -2.20 -10.16
N GLY A 59 20.84 -2.40 -8.88
CA GLY A 59 21.24 -1.51 -7.78
C GLY A 59 20.23 -0.41 -7.46
N ASP A 60 20.68 0.52 -6.62
CA ASP A 60 19.83 1.61 -6.12
C ASP A 60 19.43 2.56 -7.25
N THR A 61 18.17 2.99 -7.24
CA THR A 61 17.55 3.72 -8.35
C THR A 61 16.62 4.82 -7.86
N ASN A 62 16.67 5.98 -8.52
CA ASN A 62 15.78 7.10 -8.27
C ASN A 62 14.63 7.14 -9.29
N ALA A 63 13.46 7.65 -8.88
CA ALA A 63 12.31 7.82 -9.74
C ALA A 63 12.61 8.74 -10.94
N SER A 64 13.47 9.75 -10.76
CA SER A 64 13.93 10.64 -11.83
C SER A 64 14.67 9.93 -12.98
N GLN A 65 15.11 8.69 -12.78
CA GLN A 65 15.76 7.88 -13.82
C GLN A 65 14.76 7.09 -14.67
N PHE A 66 13.50 6.98 -14.24
CA PHE A 66 12.51 6.21 -14.98
C PHE A 66 12.20 6.91 -16.30
N SER A 67 11.95 6.10 -17.34
CA SER A 67 11.47 6.67 -18.59
C SER A 67 10.09 7.25 -18.34
N THR A 68 9.98 8.54 -18.61
CA THR A 68 8.69 9.21 -18.68
C THR A 68 8.27 9.33 -20.13
N ASP A 69 6.96 9.36 -20.35
CA ASP A 69 6.41 9.92 -21.58
C ASP A 69 6.26 11.44 -21.37
N GLU A 70 5.06 11.99 -21.44
CA GLU A 70 4.81 13.40 -21.13
C GLU A 70 4.61 13.66 -19.63
N GLY A 71 5.48 14.51 -19.07
CA GLY A 71 5.44 14.90 -17.66
C GLY A 71 5.87 13.77 -16.72
N PRO A 72 5.34 13.67 -15.49
CA PRO A 72 5.79 12.69 -14.50
C PRO A 72 5.17 11.29 -14.73
N ARG A 73 4.88 10.86 -15.97
CA ARG A 73 4.16 9.60 -16.23
C ARG A 73 5.13 8.49 -16.59
N ALA A 74 5.25 7.47 -15.75
CA ALA A 74 6.04 6.28 -16.07
C ALA A 74 5.45 5.58 -17.30
N SER A 75 6.29 5.27 -18.28
CA SER A 75 5.87 4.59 -19.52
C SER A 75 6.15 3.09 -19.53
N GLN A 76 6.73 2.55 -18.44
CA GLN A 76 7.21 1.17 -18.36
C GLN A 76 6.94 0.56 -16.97
N THR A 77 6.82 -0.76 -16.92
CA THR A 77 6.90 -1.52 -15.67
C THR A 77 8.37 -1.59 -15.23
N ASN A 78 8.65 -1.47 -13.93
CA ASN A 78 10.01 -1.41 -13.41
C ASN A 78 10.25 -2.45 -12.31
N VAL A 79 11.45 -3.04 -12.32
CA VAL A 79 12.01 -3.85 -11.24
C VAL A 79 13.33 -3.24 -10.82
N VAL A 80 13.49 -3.00 -9.52
CA VAL A 80 14.69 -2.41 -8.93
C VAL A 80 15.35 -3.46 -8.04
N ASN A 81 16.51 -3.97 -8.47
CA ASN A 81 17.36 -4.90 -7.73
C ASN A 81 18.25 -4.13 -6.73
N GLY A 82 17.61 -3.34 -5.88
CA GLY A 82 18.23 -2.44 -4.92
C GLY A 82 17.16 -1.61 -4.21
N ASN A 83 17.58 -0.52 -3.59
CA ASN A 83 16.67 0.45 -3.01
C ASN A 83 16.09 1.37 -4.09
N PHE A 84 14.86 1.83 -3.88
CA PHE A 84 14.20 2.80 -4.74
C PHE A 84 13.92 4.09 -3.98
N THR A 85 14.29 5.22 -4.58
CA THR A 85 14.00 6.55 -4.03
C THR A 85 13.04 7.30 -4.95
N GLN A 86 11.83 7.57 -4.48
CA GLN A 86 10.93 8.55 -5.06
C GLN A 86 11.42 9.96 -4.70
N ASP A 87 12.31 10.49 -5.55
CA ASP A 87 12.88 11.84 -5.49
C ASP A 87 12.08 12.87 -6.30
N VAL A 88 11.20 12.39 -7.17
CA VAL A 88 10.23 13.21 -7.93
C VAL A 88 8.84 12.62 -7.81
N GLY A 89 7.82 13.44 -8.05
CA GLY A 89 6.47 12.94 -8.23
C GLY A 89 6.38 12.09 -9.50
N LEU A 90 5.61 11.01 -9.47
CA LEU A 90 5.49 10.09 -10.59
C LEU A 90 4.08 9.49 -10.66
N MET A 91 3.57 9.23 -11.86
CA MET A 91 2.27 8.63 -12.11
C MET A 91 2.47 7.29 -12.82
N TYR A 92 1.82 6.26 -12.31
CA TYR A 92 1.81 4.92 -12.87
C TYR A 92 0.39 4.49 -13.24
N ALA A 93 0.31 3.48 -14.09
CA ALA A 93 -0.91 2.95 -14.67
C ALA A 93 -1.84 4.06 -15.20
N VAL A 94 -1.38 4.87 -16.16
CA VAL A 94 -2.15 6.02 -16.68
C VAL A 94 -2.99 5.61 -17.88
N THR A 95 -4.29 5.87 -17.83
CA THR A 95 -5.22 5.67 -18.95
C THR A 95 -6.05 6.92 -19.22
N ASP A 96 -6.08 7.38 -20.48
CA ASP A 96 -6.97 8.41 -21.00
C ASP A 96 -7.11 8.30 -22.54
N GLU A 97 -7.58 9.34 -23.21
CA GLU A 97 -7.70 9.34 -24.69
C GLU A 97 -6.33 9.25 -25.39
N HIS A 98 -5.26 9.74 -24.78
CA HIS A 98 -3.91 9.86 -25.36
C HIS A 98 -2.95 8.78 -24.83
N TYR A 99 -2.97 8.47 -23.52
CA TYR A 99 -2.08 7.48 -22.91
C TYR A 99 -2.85 6.23 -22.54
N HIS A 100 -2.29 5.07 -22.90
CA HIS A 100 -2.91 3.76 -22.72
C HIS A 100 -1.92 2.82 -22.04
N TYR A 101 -1.60 3.12 -20.78
CA TYR A 101 -0.73 2.29 -19.93
C TYR A 101 -1.54 1.67 -18.78
N PRO A 102 -2.59 0.88 -19.04
CA PRO A 102 -3.51 0.41 -18.01
C PRO A 102 -2.85 -0.48 -16.98
N ASN A 103 -1.83 -1.26 -17.34
CA ASN A 103 -1.26 -2.28 -16.46
C ASN A 103 0.23 -2.02 -16.24
N MET A 104 0.57 -1.50 -15.07
CA MET A 104 1.95 -1.23 -14.67
C MET A 104 2.28 -1.84 -13.31
N SER A 105 3.56 -2.10 -13.09
CA SER A 105 4.04 -2.40 -11.74
C SER A 105 5.39 -1.79 -11.43
N LEU A 106 5.66 -1.67 -10.13
CA LEU A 106 6.97 -1.39 -9.57
C LEU A 106 7.29 -2.48 -8.54
N THR A 107 8.36 -3.23 -8.79
CA THR A 107 8.92 -4.19 -7.82
C THR A 107 10.22 -3.62 -7.28
N VAL A 108 10.35 -3.51 -5.97
CA VAL A 108 11.57 -3.06 -5.30
C VAL A 108 12.08 -4.19 -4.41
N ASN A 109 13.24 -4.74 -4.77
CA ASN A 109 13.84 -5.86 -4.03
C ASN A 109 14.59 -5.41 -2.77
N GLY A 110 14.89 -4.11 -2.65
CA GLY A 110 15.37 -3.48 -1.41
C GLY A 110 14.29 -2.65 -0.71
N ASN A 111 14.69 -1.48 -0.20
CA ASN A 111 13.83 -0.54 0.51
C ASN A 111 13.25 0.53 -0.44
N TYR A 112 12.10 1.08 -0.07
CA TYR A 112 11.45 2.21 -0.74
C TYR A 112 11.57 3.48 0.12
N TYR A 113 11.98 4.59 -0.47
CA TYR A 113 12.04 5.90 0.18
C TYR A 113 11.23 6.94 -0.61
N ALA A 114 10.20 7.52 -0.02
CA ALA A 114 9.51 8.69 -0.60
C ALA A 114 10.03 9.97 0.04
N GLN A 115 10.68 10.82 -0.74
CA GLN A 115 11.19 12.09 -0.24
C GLN A 115 10.04 13.07 0.04
N ALA A 116 10.24 13.97 1.00
CA ALA A 116 9.26 14.98 1.36
C ALA A 116 8.77 15.77 0.13
N ARG A 117 7.48 16.13 0.13
CA ARG A 117 6.81 16.90 -0.95
C ARG A 117 6.75 16.20 -2.31
N THR A 118 7.09 14.92 -2.40
CA THR A 118 6.85 14.10 -3.60
C THR A 118 5.56 13.30 -3.44
N VAL A 119 4.88 13.02 -4.55
CA VAL A 119 3.71 12.14 -4.59
C VAL A 119 3.85 11.14 -5.73
N ALA A 120 3.78 9.85 -5.43
CA ALA A 120 3.62 8.81 -6.44
C ALA A 120 2.14 8.45 -6.55
N HIS A 121 1.57 8.60 -7.73
CA HIS A 121 0.21 8.20 -8.05
C HIS A 121 0.21 6.80 -8.62
N PHE A 122 -0.36 5.87 -7.88
CA PHE A 122 -0.54 4.50 -8.28
C PHE A 122 -1.93 4.37 -8.90
N GLY A 123 -1.96 4.38 -10.23
CA GLY A 123 -3.21 4.42 -10.98
C GLY A 123 -3.74 5.84 -11.20
N HIS A 124 -4.00 6.15 -12.46
CA HIS A 124 -4.58 7.42 -12.89
C HIS A 124 -5.45 7.20 -14.12
N ASN A 125 -6.77 7.33 -14.01
CA ASN A 125 -7.71 7.09 -15.11
C ASN A 125 -8.52 8.35 -15.45
N ARG A 126 -8.45 8.87 -16.68
CA ARG A 126 -9.23 10.02 -17.17
C ARG A 126 -10.37 9.60 -18.10
N LYS A 127 -11.34 8.86 -17.56
CA LYS A 127 -12.52 8.35 -18.30
C LYS A 127 -12.19 7.41 -19.45
N SER A 128 -11.07 6.70 -19.36
CA SER A 128 -10.86 5.56 -20.26
C SER A 128 -11.87 4.45 -19.94
N SER A 129 -12.30 3.71 -20.96
CA SER A 129 -13.04 2.47 -20.80
C SER A 129 -12.17 1.35 -20.21
N GLU A 130 -10.85 1.50 -20.24
CA GLU A 130 -9.90 0.58 -19.63
C GLU A 130 -9.77 0.82 -18.13
N VAL A 131 -9.54 -0.26 -17.38
CA VAL A 131 -9.22 -0.20 -15.95
C VAL A 131 -7.74 0.13 -15.79
N SER A 132 -7.44 1.16 -15.00
CA SER A 132 -6.08 1.46 -14.56
C SER A 132 -5.73 0.54 -13.38
N ASN A 133 -4.70 -0.28 -13.55
CA ASN A 133 -4.28 -1.30 -12.61
C ASN A 133 -2.78 -1.18 -12.32
N PHE A 134 -2.47 -0.86 -11.06
CA PHE A 134 -1.10 -0.75 -10.58
C PHE A 134 -0.79 -1.77 -9.49
N ARG A 135 0.44 -2.28 -9.51
CA ARG A 135 1.02 -3.05 -8.40
C ARG A 135 2.34 -2.44 -7.93
N LEU A 136 2.42 -2.12 -6.65
CA LEU A 136 3.66 -1.91 -5.92
C LEU A 136 3.97 -3.15 -5.08
N PHE A 137 5.20 -3.63 -5.17
CA PHE A 137 5.74 -4.63 -4.26
C PHE A 137 7.10 -4.17 -3.73
N VAL A 138 7.26 -4.14 -2.42
CA VAL A 138 8.51 -3.80 -1.74
C VAL A 138 8.93 -4.95 -0.82
N SER A 139 10.09 -5.55 -1.10
CA SER A 139 10.62 -6.66 -0.31
C SER A 139 11.14 -6.20 1.05
N GLY A 140 11.73 -5.00 1.11
CA GLY A 140 12.25 -4.40 2.34
C GLY A 140 11.24 -3.47 3.02
N ASN A 141 11.77 -2.42 3.63
CA ASN A 141 11.02 -1.37 4.31
C ASN A 141 10.55 -0.28 3.34
N ALA A 142 9.49 0.44 3.72
CA ALA A 142 9.06 1.66 3.04
C ALA A 142 9.09 2.83 4.03
N THR A 143 9.81 3.91 3.72
CA THR A 143 9.83 5.13 4.53
C THR A 143 9.25 6.28 3.72
N LEU A 144 8.17 6.88 4.23
CA LEU A 144 7.39 7.88 3.50
C LEU A 144 7.46 9.22 4.24
N ASP A 145 8.33 10.10 3.75
CA ASP A 145 8.26 11.55 4.01
C ASP A 145 7.40 12.27 2.97
N GLY A 146 7.30 11.68 1.77
CA GLY A 146 6.33 12.00 0.72
C GLY A 146 5.09 11.10 0.77
N ALA A 147 4.29 11.11 -0.29
CA ALA A 147 3.01 10.40 -0.31
C ALA A 147 2.86 9.37 -1.44
N TRP A 148 2.04 8.36 -1.16
CA TRP A 148 1.44 7.45 -2.12
C TRP A 148 -0.04 7.80 -2.31
N GLY A 149 -0.39 8.18 -3.53
CA GLY A 149 -1.76 8.35 -3.97
C GLY A 149 -2.27 7.07 -4.62
N LEU A 150 -3.08 6.27 -3.91
CA LEU A 150 -3.67 5.03 -4.40
C LEU A 150 -4.92 5.35 -5.22
N GLY A 151 -4.72 5.73 -6.48
CA GLY A 151 -5.76 6.23 -7.37
C GLY A 151 -6.00 7.72 -7.20
N VAL A 152 -5.77 8.47 -8.28
CA VAL A 152 -6.06 9.90 -8.36
C VAL A 152 -6.90 10.24 -9.58
N ARG A 153 -7.95 11.03 -9.32
CA ARG A 153 -8.75 11.77 -10.28
C ARG A 153 -8.21 13.19 -10.27
N GLY A 154 -7.68 13.67 -11.39
CA GLY A 154 -7.35 15.09 -11.54
C GLY A 154 -8.58 15.95 -11.24
N GLY A 155 -8.38 17.15 -10.71
CA GLY A 155 -9.51 18.04 -10.42
C GLY A 155 -10.37 18.29 -11.68
N GLY A 156 -11.68 18.34 -11.52
CA GLY A 156 -12.58 18.90 -12.54
C GLY A 156 -13.44 17.94 -13.37
N GLY A 157 -13.98 16.84 -12.81
CA GLY A 157 -15.04 16.11 -13.54
C GLY A 157 -14.55 15.21 -14.69
N TYR A 158 -13.24 15.13 -14.96
CA TYR A 158 -12.62 14.44 -16.10
C TYR A 158 -12.22 12.97 -15.84
N HIS A 159 -12.61 12.34 -14.72
CA HIS A 159 -12.01 11.05 -14.31
C HIS A 159 -13.02 10.05 -13.71
N ASP A 160 -13.86 9.43 -14.54
CA ASP A 160 -14.86 8.44 -14.07
C ASP A 160 -14.48 7.00 -14.42
N GLY A 161 -13.20 6.75 -14.74
CA GLY A 161 -12.73 5.41 -15.07
C GLY A 161 -12.27 4.64 -13.82
N SER A 162 -12.35 3.31 -13.89
CA SER A 162 -12.04 2.44 -12.76
C SER A 162 -10.53 2.35 -12.51
N ILE A 163 -10.14 2.34 -11.23
CA ILE A 163 -8.75 2.24 -10.78
C ILE A 163 -8.62 1.11 -9.76
N ILE A 164 -7.58 0.30 -9.88
CA ILE A 164 -7.17 -0.73 -8.91
C ILE A 164 -5.71 -0.49 -8.53
N SER A 165 -5.47 -0.18 -7.26
CA SER A 165 -4.13 -0.04 -6.69
C SER A 165 -3.86 -1.20 -5.74
N ASN A 166 -2.77 -1.94 -5.98
CA ASN A 166 -2.32 -3.01 -5.11
C ASN A 166 -0.97 -2.66 -4.54
N VAL A 167 -0.85 -2.58 -3.21
CA VAL A 167 0.39 -2.27 -2.52
C VAL A 167 0.72 -3.39 -1.56
N GLU A 168 1.95 -3.91 -1.66
CA GLU A 168 2.50 -4.86 -0.71
C GLU A 168 3.88 -4.41 -0.22
N VAL A 169 4.06 -4.38 1.10
CA VAL A 169 5.36 -4.13 1.74
C VAL A 169 5.60 -5.21 2.79
N ARG A 170 6.68 -5.98 2.62
CA ARG A 170 6.99 -7.11 3.51
C ARG A 170 7.72 -6.68 4.79
N GLY A 171 8.47 -5.57 4.72
CA GLY A 171 9.13 -4.96 5.87
C GLY A 171 8.23 -4.00 6.64
N VAL A 172 8.85 -3.01 7.26
CA VAL A 172 8.17 -1.94 8.01
C VAL A 172 7.84 -0.79 7.07
N THR A 173 6.58 -0.39 7.04
CA THR A 173 6.13 0.86 6.42
C THR A 173 6.07 1.95 7.48
N THR A 174 6.94 2.94 7.39
CA THR A 174 6.94 4.12 8.26
C THR A 174 6.41 5.31 7.49
N VAL A 175 5.27 5.85 7.95
CA VAL A 175 4.66 7.06 7.41
C VAL A 175 4.95 8.20 8.37
N ASN A 176 5.96 9.01 8.02
CA ASN A 176 6.37 10.16 8.82
C ASN A 176 5.33 11.28 8.74
N SER A 177 5.45 12.29 9.61
CA SER A 177 4.43 13.33 9.78
C SER A 177 4.07 14.11 8.52
N SER A 178 4.98 14.22 7.55
CA SER A 178 4.73 14.87 6.25
C SER A 178 4.25 13.90 5.16
N GLY A 179 4.37 12.60 5.40
CA GLY A 179 4.06 11.57 4.43
C GLY A 179 2.63 11.08 4.49
N GLY A 180 2.25 10.30 3.49
CA GLY A 180 0.91 9.74 3.47
C GLY A 180 0.70 8.54 2.55
N ILE A 181 -0.32 7.76 2.87
CA ILE A 181 -0.93 6.77 1.98
C ILE A 181 -2.40 7.13 1.92
N SER A 182 -2.87 7.56 0.75
CA SER A 182 -4.25 8.02 0.60
C SER A 182 -4.82 7.73 -0.76
N ASN A 183 -6.13 7.67 -0.89
CA ASN A 183 -6.80 7.61 -2.18
C ASN A 183 -7.70 8.82 -2.42
N ALA A 184 -8.13 8.99 -3.68
CA ALA A 184 -9.20 9.92 -4.00
C ALA A 184 -10.54 9.47 -3.36
N ALA A 185 -11.34 10.44 -2.91
CA ALA A 185 -12.63 10.23 -2.27
C ALA A 185 -13.76 9.88 -3.28
N ASP A 186 -13.53 8.92 -4.19
CA ASP A 186 -14.52 8.46 -5.18
C ASP A 186 -14.68 6.91 -5.25
N VAL A 187 -15.91 6.45 -5.52
CA VAL A 187 -16.43 5.07 -5.42
C VAL A 187 -15.87 4.08 -6.47
N LYS A 188 -15.12 4.56 -7.47
CA LYS A 188 -14.54 3.72 -8.54
C LYS A 188 -13.07 3.35 -8.34
N THR A 189 -12.50 3.75 -7.20
CA THR A 189 -11.14 3.36 -6.82
C THR A 189 -11.21 2.11 -5.94
N THR A 190 -10.40 1.11 -6.25
CA THR A 190 -10.16 -0.03 -5.35
C THR A 190 -8.73 0.06 -4.86
N ALA A 191 -8.53 0.13 -3.55
CA ALA A 191 -7.22 0.12 -2.93
C ALA A 191 -7.05 -1.16 -2.11
N ASN A 192 -6.06 -1.97 -2.45
CA ASN A 192 -5.69 -3.19 -1.75
C ASN A 192 -4.31 -2.98 -1.14
N VAL A 193 -4.24 -2.94 0.18
CA VAL A 193 -3.01 -2.63 0.92
C VAL A 193 -2.67 -3.79 1.86
N ASN A 194 -1.51 -4.40 1.65
CA ASN A 194 -0.99 -5.48 2.47
C ASN A 194 0.36 -5.05 3.07
N LEU A 195 0.39 -4.77 4.37
CA LEU A 195 1.61 -4.32 5.05
C LEU A 195 1.94 -5.28 6.18
N ASN A 196 3.22 -5.59 6.37
CA ASN A 196 3.62 -6.32 7.56
C ASN A 196 3.49 -5.43 8.81
N VAL A 197 4.21 -4.30 8.85
CA VAL A 197 4.08 -3.33 9.95
C VAL A 197 3.79 -1.94 9.38
N LEU A 198 2.85 -1.22 9.99
CA LEU A 198 2.61 0.20 9.74
C LEU A 198 2.94 1.02 10.98
N ASN A 199 3.99 1.82 10.92
CA ASN A 199 4.28 2.87 11.88
C ASN A 199 3.75 4.20 11.34
N LEU A 200 2.79 4.80 12.03
CA LEU A 200 2.02 5.93 11.52
C LEU A 200 2.18 7.18 12.40
N SER A 201 2.72 8.23 11.80
CA SER A 201 2.74 9.60 12.32
C SER A 201 2.17 10.63 11.34
N GLY A 202 2.13 10.30 10.03
CA GLY A 202 1.48 11.08 8.98
C GLY A 202 0.05 10.64 8.71
N VAL A 203 -0.30 10.47 7.44
CA VAL A 203 -1.67 10.17 7.01
C VAL A 203 -1.79 8.77 6.42
N TYR A 204 -2.74 7.99 6.90
CA TYR A 204 -3.25 6.79 6.24
C TYR A 204 -4.76 6.97 6.07
N ALA A 205 -5.22 7.24 4.84
CA ALA A 205 -6.60 7.65 4.58
C ALA A 205 -7.18 7.00 3.34
N LEU A 206 -7.99 5.95 3.53
CA LEU A 206 -8.66 5.23 2.45
C LEU A 206 -10.18 5.47 2.52
N ASP A 207 -10.63 6.54 1.85
CA ASP A 207 -11.84 7.29 2.19
C ASP A 207 -13.07 7.01 1.32
N ALA A 208 -12.86 6.44 0.15
CA ALA A 208 -13.96 6.11 -0.77
C ALA A 208 -13.63 4.92 -1.67
N SER A 209 -12.59 4.16 -1.33
CA SER A 209 -12.25 2.98 -2.09
C SER A 209 -13.12 1.81 -1.67
N GLY A 210 -13.48 0.97 -2.65
CA GLY A 210 -13.65 -0.45 -2.35
C GLY A 210 -12.29 -1.09 -2.04
N GLY A 211 -12.30 -2.34 -1.58
CA GLY A 211 -11.07 -3.08 -1.30
C GLY A 211 -10.77 -3.17 0.18
N TYR A 212 -9.49 -3.37 0.49
CA TYR A 212 -9.08 -3.77 1.83
C TYR A 212 -7.69 -3.30 2.25
N SER A 213 -7.50 -3.25 3.56
CA SER A 213 -6.20 -3.15 4.21
C SER A 213 -6.04 -4.33 5.16
N THR A 214 -5.08 -5.21 4.87
CA THR A 214 -4.67 -6.27 5.79
C THR A 214 -3.27 -5.91 6.27
N ILE A 215 -3.15 -5.52 7.53
CA ILE A 215 -1.87 -5.07 8.11
C ILE A 215 -1.57 -5.95 9.32
N ASN A 216 -0.38 -6.54 9.44
CA ASN A 216 -0.15 -7.42 10.59
C ASN A 216 -0.15 -6.64 11.91
N THR A 217 0.65 -5.57 11.98
CA THR A 217 0.70 -4.70 13.17
C THR A 217 0.65 -3.24 12.76
N VAL A 218 -0.20 -2.48 13.43
CA VAL A 218 -0.34 -1.03 13.25
C VAL A 218 0.07 -0.34 14.55
N ASN A 219 1.04 0.55 14.47
CA ASN A 219 1.46 1.43 15.56
C ASN A 219 1.16 2.87 15.17
N GLN A 220 0.07 3.42 15.68
CA GLN A 220 -0.27 4.82 15.49
C GLN A 220 0.33 5.64 16.62
N TYR A 221 1.46 6.30 16.33
CA TYR A 221 2.11 7.22 17.26
C TYR A 221 1.48 8.62 17.19
N GLY A 222 0.94 9.00 16.03
CA GLY A 222 0.31 10.28 15.78
C GLY A 222 -0.50 10.28 14.48
N GLY A 223 -0.71 11.47 13.92
CA GLY A 223 -1.32 11.60 12.59
C GLY A 223 -2.76 11.10 12.49
N VAL A 224 -3.15 10.64 11.31
CA VAL A 224 -4.52 10.23 11.00
C VAL A 224 -4.54 8.83 10.39
N LEU A 225 -5.26 7.91 11.02
CA LEU A 225 -5.71 6.65 10.42
C LEU A 225 -7.18 6.78 10.11
N ARG A 226 -7.57 6.69 8.84
CA ARG A 226 -8.95 6.89 8.41
C ARG A 226 -9.35 5.90 7.34
N THR A 227 -10.53 5.33 7.51
CA THR A 227 -11.11 4.39 6.57
C THR A 227 -12.56 4.77 6.31
N SER A 228 -13.09 4.37 5.16
CA SER A 228 -14.51 4.52 4.81
C SER A 228 -15.33 3.32 5.24
N SER A 229 -16.67 3.44 5.23
CA SER A 229 -17.56 2.32 5.50
C SER A 229 -17.51 1.26 4.39
N SER A 230 -17.00 1.60 3.20
CA SER A 230 -16.84 0.69 2.06
C SER A 230 -15.49 -0.01 2.04
N HIS A 231 -14.54 0.41 2.87
CA HIS A 231 -13.18 -0.12 2.89
C HIS A 231 -12.98 -1.06 4.09
N VAL A 232 -12.52 -2.28 3.83
CA VAL A 232 -12.29 -3.26 4.90
C VAL A 232 -10.93 -3.03 5.52
N PHE A 233 -10.87 -2.76 6.81
CA PHE A 233 -9.63 -2.64 7.56
C PHE A 233 -9.47 -3.78 8.56
N HIS A 234 -8.34 -4.47 8.48
CA HIS A 234 -8.00 -5.56 9.38
C HIS A 234 -6.55 -5.47 9.85
N ALA A 235 -6.38 -5.20 11.14
CA ALA A 235 -5.11 -5.44 11.83
C ALA A 235 -5.06 -6.92 12.24
N VAL A 236 -4.20 -7.72 11.60
CA VAL A 236 -4.17 -9.18 11.80
C VAL A 236 -3.77 -9.54 13.22
N ASN A 237 -2.72 -8.89 13.73
CA ASN A 237 -2.26 -9.07 15.09
C ASN A 237 -2.73 -7.89 15.92
N ASP A 238 -2.08 -6.74 15.80
CA ASP A 238 -2.22 -5.68 16.79
C ASP A 238 -2.55 -4.33 16.15
N LEU A 239 -3.46 -3.62 16.80
CA LEU A 239 -3.74 -2.21 16.55
C LEU A 239 -3.39 -1.44 17.83
N ASN A 240 -2.28 -0.72 17.78
CA ASN A 240 -1.77 0.07 18.89
C ASN A 240 -1.99 1.56 18.63
N LEU A 241 -2.92 2.14 19.39
CA LEU A 241 -3.29 3.55 19.29
C LEU A 241 -2.62 4.32 20.42
N TYR A 242 -1.40 4.80 20.18
CA TYR A 242 -0.63 5.58 21.16
C TYR A 242 -0.92 7.09 21.08
N GLY A 243 -1.39 7.57 19.92
CA GLY A 243 -1.73 8.97 19.70
C GLY A 243 -2.43 9.22 18.36
N GLY A 244 -2.68 10.49 18.04
CA GLY A 244 -3.34 10.89 16.80
C GLY A 244 -4.85 10.64 16.77
N THR A 245 -5.41 10.57 15.56
CA THR A 245 -6.84 10.36 15.32
C THR A 245 -7.06 9.10 14.48
N THR A 246 -7.86 8.17 15.00
CA THR A 246 -8.40 7.03 14.28
C THR A 246 -9.85 7.33 13.90
N THR A 247 -10.10 7.55 12.62
CA THR A 247 -11.45 7.69 12.07
C THR A 247 -11.95 6.33 11.57
N ASN A 248 -12.61 5.59 12.44
CA ASN A 248 -13.33 4.37 12.10
C ASN A 248 -14.82 4.70 11.85
N PRO A 249 -15.41 4.32 10.70
CA PRO A 249 -16.80 4.63 10.40
C PRO A 249 -17.78 3.63 11.03
N VAL A 250 -17.29 2.43 11.37
CA VAL A 250 -18.05 1.35 12.00
C VAL A 250 -17.43 0.98 13.36
N GLY A 251 -18.18 0.24 14.17
CA GLY A 251 -17.67 -0.29 15.45
C GLY A 251 -16.47 -1.21 15.26
N ILE A 252 -15.63 -1.31 16.31
CA ILE A 252 -14.40 -2.11 16.28
C ILE A 252 -14.71 -3.54 16.76
N VAL A 253 -14.22 -4.53 16.02
CA VAL A 253 -14.31 -5.95 16.40
C VAL A 253 -12.93 -6.48 16.76
N VAL A 254 -12.78 -7.05 17.96
CA VAL A 254 -11.51 -7.59 18.48
C VAL A 254 -11.60 -9.11 18.68
N GLY A 255 -10.55 -9.83 18.28
CA GLY A 255 -10.44 -11.28 18.45
C GLY A 255 -10.81 -12.11 17.23
N THR A 256 -11.16 -11.48 16.11
CA THR A 256 -11.52 -12.15 14.85
C THR A 256 -11.38 -11.21 13.65
N LYS A 257 -11.29 -11.78 12.44
CA LYS A 257 -11.39 -11.04 11.18
C LYS A 257 -12.86 -10.97 10.73
N SER A 258 -13.60 -9.99 11.23
CA SER A 258 -15.03 -9.82 10.92
C SER A 258 -15.44 -8.34 10.86
N GLY A 259 -16.37 -8.01 9.96
CA GLY A 259 -16.80 -6.64 9.70
C GLY A 259 -15.75 -5.81 8.97
N ASN A 260 -16.01 -4.50 8.84
CA ASN A 260 -15.17 -3.59 8.06
C ASN A 260 -14.04 -2.93 8.88
N PHE A 261 -14.00 -3.14 10.20
CA PHE A 261 -12.92 -2.66 11.06
C PHE A 261 -12.65 -3.67 12.18
N SER A 262 -11.56 -4.42 12.07
CA SER A 262 -11.25 -5.49 13.02
C SER A 262 -9.78 -5.62 13.40
N VAL A 263 -9.56 -6.21 14.57
CA VAL A 263 -8.25 -6.46 15.17
C VAL A 263 -8.20 -7.92 15.62
N GLY A 264 -7.25 -8.71 15.13
CA GLY A 264 -7.23 -10.14 15.38
C GLY A 264 -6.76 -10.51 16.79
N ARG A 265 -5.73 -9.85 17.33
CA ARG A 265 -5.11 -10.25 18.60
C ARG A 265 -5.19 -9.18 19.69
N THR A 266 -4.64 -7.99 19.49
CA THR A 266 -4.58 -6.98 20.56
C THR A 266 -4.96 -5.58 20.08
N LEU A 267 -5.98 -5.00 20.70
CA LEU A 267 -6.29 -3.57 20.59
C LEU A 267 -5.70 -2.86 21.80
N THR A 268 -4.70 -2.01 21.58
CA THR A 268 -4.15 -1.14 22.61
C THR A 268 -4.71 0.27 22.44
N LEU A 269 -5.41 0.74 23.46
CA LEU A 269 -5.92 2.09 23.61
C LEU A 269 -4.99 2.82 24.58
N GLY A 270 -3.98 3.50 24.03
CA GLY A 270 -2.91 4.16 24.78
C GLY A 270 -2.86 5.68 24.63
N GLY A 271 -3.84 6.28 23.95
CA GLY A 271 -3.91 7.72 23.70
C GLY A 271 -4.62 8.08 22.39
N GLY A 272 -4.71 9.37 22.11
CA GLY A 272 -5.36 9.88 20.90
C GLY A 272 -6.89 9.79 20.91
N ILE A 273 -7.49 9.79 19.72
CA ILE A 273 -8.94 9.84 19.51
C ILE A 273 -9.36 8.65 18.65
N VAL A 274 -10.39 7.93 19.08
CA VAL A 274 -11.16 6.98 18.24
C VAL A 274 -12.50 7.63 17.93
N SER A 275 -12.85 7.83 16.65
CA SER A 275 -14.02 8.66 16.29
C SER A 275 -15.35 7.96 16.56
N ASN A 276 -15.53 6.73 16.08
CA ASN A 276 -16.76 5.99 16.32
C ASN A 276 -16.57 5.11 17.56
N ARG A 277 -17.21 5.53 18.63
CA ARG A 277 -17.24 4.83 19.92
C ARG A 277 -18.64 4.32 20.25
N SER A 278 -19.53 4.15 19.26
CA SER A 278 -20.88 3.63 19.54
C SER A 278 -20.85 2.14 19.93
N LEU A 279 -19.94 1.36 19.33
CA LEU A 279 -19.87 -0.09 19.53
C LEU A 279 -18.43 -0.59 19.55
N LEU A 280 -18.10 -1.37 20.59
CA LEU A 280 -16.90 -2.19 20.68
C LEU A 280 -17.32 -3.64 20.94
N THR A 281 -16.89 -4.56 20.09
CA THR A 281 -17.19 -6.00 20.23
C THR A 281 -15.90 -6.77 20.45
N GLN A 282 -15.83 -7.54 21.53
CA GLN A 282 -14.72 -8.42 21.84
C GLN A 282 -15.18 -9.89 21.85
N VAL A 283 -14.75 -10.64 20.84
CA VAL A 283 -15.02 -12.09 20.73
C VAL A 283 -13.82 -12.96 21.06
N GLY A 284 -12.68 -12.35 21.38
CA GLY A 284 -11.40 -12.99 21.69
C GLY A 284 -10.31 -11.94 21.91
N GLY A 285 -9.03 -12.37 21.84
CA GLY A 285 -7.89 -11.46 21.92
C GLY A 285 -7.80 -10.67 23.24
N ALA A 286 -7.08 -9.55 23.19
CA ALA A 286 -6.88 -8.64 24.32
C ALA A 286 -7.25 -7.20 23.95
N ILE A 287 -7.87 -6.50 24.90
CA ILE A 287 -8.07 -5.06 24.86
C ILE A 287 -7.29 -4.48 26.03
N GLN A 288 -6.40 -3.53 25.75
CA GLN A 288 -5.54 -2.91 26.75
C GLN A 288 -5.76 -1.40 26.74
N VAL A 289 -6.39 -0.88 27.79
CA VAL A 289 -6.49 0.56 28.03
C VAL A 289 -5.30 0.95 28.90
N THR A 290 -4.31 1.59 28.30
CA THR A 290 -3.04 1.93 28.96
C THR A 290 -2.93 3.42 29.27
N ALA A 291 -3.63 4.27 28.50
CA ALA A 291 -3.82 5.70 28.75
C ALA A 291 -4.96 6.23 27.86
N GLY A 292 -5.40 7.47 28.07
CA GLY A 292 -6.52 8.08 27.34
C GLY A 292 -7.88 7.88 28.01
N SER A 293 -8.92 8.47 27.42
CA SER A 293 -10.31 8.35 27.89
C SER A 293 -11.19 7.90 26.73
N TYR A 294 -11.85 6.75 26.90
CA TYR A 294 -12.66 6.13 25.86
C TYR A 294 -14.03 5.73 26.43
N ASP A 295 -15.08 6.35 25.91
CA ASP A 295 -16.48 6.14 26.28
C ASP A 295 -17.21 5.36 25.18
N PHE A 296 -17.09 4.03 25.19
CA PHE A 296 -17.85 3.21 24.26
C PHE A 296 -19.31 3.08 24.70
N GLY A 297 -20.25 3.48 23.84
CA GLY A 297 -21.69 3.43 24.13
C GLY A 297 -22.19 2.01 24.42
N THR A 298 -21.72 1.03 23.66
CA THR A 298 -22.00 -0.39 23.87
C THR A 298 -20.70 -1.20 23.82
N PHE A 299 -20.48 -2.03 24.83
CA PHE A 299 -19.38 -3.01 24.87
C PHE A 299 -19.93 -4.45 24.93
N ASN A 300 -19.77 -5.18 23.83
CA ASN A 300 -20.18 -6.59 23.73
C ASN A 300 -18.98 -7.50 23.91
N LYS A 301 -18.88 -8.17 25.06
CA LYS A 301 -17.79 -9.11 25.35
C LYS A 301 -18.31 -10.53 25.46
N SER A 302 -17.81 -11.42 24.60
CA SER A 302 -18.08 -12.87 24.71
C SER A 302 -16.85 -13.70 25.11
N ASN A 303 -15.63 -13.24 24.79
CA ASN A 303 -14.38 -13.90 25.22
C ASN A 303 -13.21 -12.88 25.25
N GLY A 304 -11.98 -13.31 25.54
CA GLY A 304 -10.77 -12.49 25.57
C GLY A 304 -10.46 -11.83 26.91
N THR A 305 -9.42 -11.00 26.95
CA THR A 305 -9.00 -10.25 28.15
C THR A 305 -9.21 -8.76 27.97
N LEU A 306 -9.63 -8.07 29.03
CA LEU A 306 -9.69 -6.62 29.11
C LEU A 306 -8.81 -6.19 30.28
N SER A 307 -7.78 -5.41 30.00
CA SER A 307 -6.96 -4.74 31.01
C SER A 307 -7.19 -3.24 30.91
N ASN A 308 -7.42 -2.61 32.06
CA ASN A 308 -7.56 -1.17 32.13
C ASN A 308 -6.64 -0.65 33.24
N ALA A 309 -5.64 0.13 32.85
CA ALA A 309 -4.64 0.71 33.75
C ALA A 309 -5.14 1.97 34.48
N SER A 310 -6.38 2.42 34.25
CA SER A 310 -6.96 3.53 35.00
C SER A 310 -7.16 3.16 36.48
N THR A 311 -6.69 4.01 37.38
CA THR A 311 -7.05 3.99 38.80
C THR A 311 -8.57 4.01 38.96
N PHE A 312 -9.13 2.98 39.60
CA PHE A 312 -10.47 3.07 40.21
C PHE A 312 -10.42 4.24 41.21
N PRO A 313 -11.23 5.29 41.08
CA PRO A 313 -11.48 6.15 42.22
C PRO A 313 -12.19 5.29 43.26
N GLN A 314 -11.46 4.92 44.31
CA GLN A 314 -12.05 4.43 45.53
C GLN A 314 -12.73 5.65 46.15
N GLU A 315 -14.04 5.79 45.96
CA GLU A 315 -14.80 6.71 46.81
C GLU A 315 -14.78 6.10 48.23
N CYS A 316 -14.15 6.82 49.16
CA CYS A 316 -14.31 6.62 50.61
C CYS A 316 -15.52 7.40 51.10
#